data_AF-A0A087YBP0-F1
#
_entry.id   AF-A0A087YBP0-F1
#
_cell.length_a   1.000
_cell.length_b   1.000
_cell.length_c   1.000
_cell.angle_alpha   90.00
_cell.angle_beta   90.00
_cell.angle_gamma   90.00
#
_symmetry.space_group_name_H-M   'P 1'
#
loop_
_entity.id
_entity.type
_entity.pdbx_description
1 polymer ?
#
loop_
_entity_poly.entity_id
_entity_poly.type
_entity_poly.pdbx_seq_one_letter_code
_entity_poly.pdbx_strand_id
1 'polypeptide(L)'
;MFTLLLLIFACCLNEANLHSPRMVFKYKEAPVKRFPLREHLPVQILFEEWSANVTSVEKTRLAFYNFNNTRKVAKDTEVQWKDCPRNDCKIAVVHQREEGKPLFVCATKDRTSQCCDLDSSGSLTCAKIDNINTFNIKEGEKSALDETDAKTDLYLTSSGAHENVGIHKFGSKRVRPVNHGKEQYYLGLVLSKRQGEPLQNKVYSFYRQKNKDTSPGSNMWLPFVSQVCMADVGGPKKNLQFSWTSLMNARLYCGHNTADNKRHFFELVDVATVHSDHWKDTRVYALFRNEWGMSAVCVYTIGDIENVFTRSPFIDSDKNEEDRKKCVLDSTKLSTSILGRVEKVLEMKEWVKPRMGPVLFNHHNYTRILVDASPGNQHDVMFLSLSNGAIHKALQLESHSFIIAEYQPFNYSAHILNFVLNPSTKKLYVNSQTELVQIDVENCGQYGNNCPDCVLSRDPYCSWEDQQCTSATSGASPVVHRNHSMCSEDLASPLRRSAGGTKSHVDNSVKSITVPSESSYFLRCPVSSHHAQYTWKTPGGSSSCYSRDGECLLLIDSMTPRQQGRYKCESEEMGYRKVLAQYELRCPSAGQTFGPTVWIFIAAVFNSVWF
;
A
#
# COMPACT_ATOMS: atom_id res chain seq x y z
N MET A 1 -16.65 -13.70 -38.14
CA MET A 1 -17.14 -12.84 -37.04
C MET A 1 -17.15 -13.59 -35.69
N PHE A 2 -17.72 -14.80 -35.61
CA PHE A 2 -17.72 -15.63 -34.39
C PHE A 2 -16.33 -16.07 -33.90
N THR A 3 -15.42 -16.44 -34.79
CA THR A 3 -14.03 -16.80 -34.44
C THR A 3 -13.21 -15.61 -33.95
N LEU A 4 -13.46 -14.42 -34.47
CA LEU A 4 -12.84 -13.17 -34.00
C LEU A 4 -13.38 -12.78 -32.62
N LEU A 5 -14.68 -12.94 -32.37
CA LEU A 5 -15.28 -12.74 -31.05
C LEU A 5 -14.77 -13.74 -30.00
N LEU A 6 -14.55 -15.01 -30.36
CA LEU A 6 -13.96 -16.02 -29.48
C LEU A 6 -12.48 -15.73 -29.16
N LEU A 7 -11.70 -15.27 -30.14
CA LEU A 7 -10.32 -14.82 -29.93
C LEU A 7 -10.24 -13.56 -29.06
N ILE A 8 -11.18 -12.62 -29.24
CA ILE A 8 -11.30 -11.43 -28.38
C ILE A 8 -11.72 -11.85 -26.97
N PHE A 9 -12.66 -12.79 -26.80
CA PHE A 9 -13.08 -13.28 -25.48
C PHE A 9 -11.95 -14.05 -24.76
N ALA A 10 -11.16 -14.85 -25.49
CA ALA A 10 -10.00 -15.56 -24.94
C ALA A 10 -8.85 -14.61 -24.59
N CYS A 11 -8.59 -13.56 -25.39
CA CYS A 11 -7.64 -12.50 -25.04
C CYS A 11 -8.13 -11.68 -23.82
N CYS A 12 -9.43 -11.36 -23.74
CA CYS A 12 -9.99 -10.63 -22.60
C CYS A 12 -9.95 -11.44 -21.30
N LEU A 13 -10.09 -12.78 -21.34
CA LEU A 13 -9.95 -13.63 -20.16
C LEU A 13 -8.49 -13.72 -19.65
N ASN A 14 -7.50 -13.63 -20.54
CA ASN A 14 -6.09 -13.59 -20.15
C ASN A 14 -5.65 -12.20 -19.64
N GLU A 15 -6.19 -11.10 -20.18
CA GLU A 15 -5.92 -9.74 -19.68
C GLU A 15 -6.70 -9.41 -18.39
N ALA A 16 -7.91 -9.96 -18.19
CA ALA A 16 -8.72 -9.71 -16.99
C ALA A 16 -8.08 -10.23 -15.70
N ASN A 17 -7.20 -11.22 -15.77
CA ASN A 17 -6.56 -11.82 -14.60
C ASN A 17 -5.32 -11.06 -14.11
N LEU A 18 -4.72 -10.16 -14.92
CA LEU A 18 -3.50 -9.44 -14.49
C LEU A 18 -3.77 -8.42 -13.38
N HIS A 19 -5.01 -7.95 -13.26
CA HIS A 19 -5.41 -6.89 -12.33
C HIS A 19 -6.07 -7.41 -11.05
N SER A 20 -6.25 -8.71 -10.89
CA SER A 20 -6.77 -9.31 -9.65
C SER A 20 -5.61 -9.84 -8.78
N PRO A 21 -5.76 -9.85 -7.44
CA PRO A 21 -4.79 -10.51 -6.58
C PRO A 21 -4.79 -12.02 -6.83
N ARG A 22 -3.61 -12.60 -7.03
CA ARG A 22 -3.48 -14.05 -7.25
C ARG A 22 -4.04 -14.85 -6.06
N MET A 23 -3.74 -14.45 -4.83
CA MET A 23 -4.25 -15.09 -3.61
C MET A 23 -4.88 -14.07 -2.67
N VAL A 24 -5.82 -14.52 -1.83
CA VAL A 24 -6.44 -13.70 -0.79
C VAL A 24 -6.21 -14.37 0.57
N PHE A 25 -5.59 -13.66 1.49
CA PHE A 25 -5.32 -14.12 2.85
C PHE A 25 -6.30 -13.47 3.81
N LYS A 26 -7.31 -14.24 4.23
CA LYS A 26 -8.36 -13.78 5.13
C LYS A 26 -7.89 -13.77 6.58
N TYR A 27 -8.46 -12.88 7.37
CA TYR A 27 -8.30 -12.79 8.84
C TYR A 27 -8.27 -14.16 9.56
N LYS A 28 -9.14 -15.10 9.16
CA LYS A 28 -9.31 -16.39 9.86
C LYS A 28 -8.23 -17.42 9.49
N GLU A 29 -7.59 -17.23 8.35
CA GLU A 29 -6.68 -18.19 7.72
C GLU A 29 -5.22 -17.85 8.03
N ALA A 30 -4.92 -16.57 8.28
CA ALA A 30 -3.63 -16.09 8.75
C ALA A 30 -3.80 -15.51 10.16
N PRO A 31 -3.42 -16.19 11.25
CA PRO A 31 -3.54 -15.65 12.60
C PRO A 31 -2.63 -14.43 12.76
N VAL A 32 -3.23 -13.24 12.62
CA VAL A 32 -2.51 -11.96 12.70
C VAL A 32 -2.48 -11.45 14.14
N LYS A 33 -1.30 -11.04 14.60
CA LYS A 33 -1.13 -10.43 15.92
C LYS A 33 -1.73 -9.02 15.93
N ARG A 34 -2.42 -8.65 17.01
CA ARG A 34 -3.18 -7.39 17.09
C ARG A 34 -3.17 -6.78 18.49
N PHE A 35 -3.39 -5.47 18.53
CA PHE A 35 -3.65 -4.70 19.73
C PHE A 35 -4.88 -3.81 19.52
N PRO A 36 -5.82 -3.75 20.47
CA PRO A 36 -6.89 -2.76 20.44
C PRO A 36 -6.30 -1.36 20.69
N LEU A 37 -6.73 -0.37 19.92
CA LEU A 37 -6.41 1.04 20.09
C LEU A 37 -7.51 1.72 20.91
N ARG A 38 -7.12 2.64 21.79
CA ARG A 38 -8.04 3.36 22.70
C ARG A 38 -8.35 4.74 22.14
N GLU A 39 -9.47 4.93 21.43
CA GLU A 39 -10.06 6.22 20.96
C GLU A 39 -9.15 7.28 20.28
N HIS A 40 -7.83 7.12 20.30
CA HIS A 40 -6.82 8.07 19.89
C HIS A 40 -5.93 7.38 18.87
N LEU A 41 -5.91 7.97 17.68
CA LEU A 41 -5.24 7.42 16.52
C LEU A 41 -3.73 7.69 16.62
N PRO A 42 -2.88 6.72 16.24
CA PRO A 42 -1.45 6.94 16.24
C PRO A 42 -1.09 7.99 15.19
N VAL A 43 -0.30 8.97 15.62
CA VAL A 43 0.31 10.00 14.77
C VAL A 43 1.37 9.35 13.89
N GLN A 44 2.21 8.48 14.48
CA GLN A 44 3.19 7.70 13.76
C GLN A 44 3.48 6.37 14.48
N ILE A 45 3.83 5.35 13.71
CA ILE A 45 4.32 4.07 14.21
C ILE A 45 5.80 4.01 13.85
N LEU A 46 6.64 3.79 14.86
CA LEU A 46 8.10 3.73 14.76
C LEU A 46 8.59 2.32 15.12
N PHE A 47 9.75 1.96 14.56
CA PHE A 47 10.38 0.68 14.78
C PHE A 47 11.77 0.88 15.37
N GLU A 48 12.10 0.07 16.36
CA GLU A 48 13.50 -0.12 16.76
C GLU A 48 14.05 -1.26 15.90
N GLU A 49 15.15 -1.02 15.17
CA GLU A 49 15.67 -1.92 14.13
C GLU A 49 15.93 -3.37 14.60
N TRP A 50 16.10 -3.57 15.91
CA TRP A 50 16.47 -4.86 16.51
C TRP A 50 15.51 -5.34 17.61
N SER A 51 14.37 -4.68 17.81
CA SER A 51 13.42 -5.06 18.85
C SER A 51 12.08 -5.52 18.26
N ALA A 52 11.45 -6.49 18.92
CA ALA A 52 10.07 -6.90 18.61
C ALA A 52 9.04 -5.86 19.10
N ASN A 53 9.51 -4.72 19.61
CA ASN A 53 8.69 -3.65 20.12
C ASN A 53 8.43 -2.63 19.02
N VAL A 54 7.19 -2.18 18.97
CA VAL A 54 6.75 -1.11 18.11
C VAL A 54 6.35 0.06 18.98
N THR A 55 6.93 1.22 18.71
CA THR A 55 6.59 2.44 19.42
C THR A 55 5.56 3.18 18.61
N SER A 56 4.33 3.21 19.11
CA SER A 56 3.28 4.06 18.58
C SER A 56 3.29 5.38 19.31
N VAL A 57 3.42 6.45 18.55
CA VAL A 57 3.27 7.81 19.06
C VAL A 57 1.83 8.23 18.81
N GLU A 58 1.05 8.34 19.87
CA GLU A 58 -0.32 8.85 19.86
C GLU A 58 -0.31 10.37 20.08
N LYS A 59 -1.50 10.99 20.07
CA LYS A 59 -1.62 12.45 20.22
C LYS A 59 -1.02 12.99 21.52
N THR A 60 -1.05 12.24 22.61
CA THR A 60 -0.57 12.71 23.93
C THR A 60 0.31 11.68 24.63
N ARG A 61 0.60 10.54 24.01
CA ARG A 61 1.17 9.36 24.67
C ARG A 61 2.12 8.60 23.77
N LEU A 62 3.07 7.91 24.38
CA LEU A 62 3.91 6.90 23.75
C LEU A 62 3.44 5.52 24.22
N ALA A 63 2.91 4.74 23.29
CA ALA A 63 2.51 3.36 23.53
C ALA A 63 3.53 2.40 22.92
N PHE A 64 4.11 1.53 23.73
CA PHE A 64 5.07 0.51 23.32
C PHE A 64 4.34 -0.83 23.24
N TYR A 65 4.20 -1.35 22.01
CA TYR A 65 3.55 -2.60 21.72
C TYR A 65 4.58 -3.71 21.53
N ASN A 66 4.53 -4.75 22.36
CA ASN A 66 5.33 -5.95 22.18
C ASN A 66 4.47 -7.03 21.55
N PHE A 67 4.65 -7.27 20.26
CA PHE A 67 3.84 -8.23 19.53
C PHE A 67 4.15 -9.71 19.86
N ASN A 68 5.15 -10.00 20.70
CA ASN A 68 5.30 -11.34 21.27
C ASN A 68 4.32 -11.59 22.42
N ASN A 69 3.79 -10.54 23.05
CA ASN A 69 2.76 -10.62 24.08
C ASN A 69 1.64 -9.60 23.83
N THR A 70 0.62 -10.01 23.06
CA THR A 70 -0.50 -9.16 22.65
C THR A 70 -1.55 -8.90 23.74
N ARG A 71 -1.39 -9.45 24.94
CA ARG A 71 -2.39 -9.32 26.02
C ARG A 71 -2.40 -7.94 26.68
N LYS A 72 -1.25 -7.24 26.69
CA LYS A 72 -1.12 -5.93 27.34
C LYS A 72 -0.10 -5.07 26.60
N VAL A 73 -0.38 -3.77 26.52
CA VAL A 73 0.61 -2.77 26.08
C VAL A 73 1.79 -2.82 27.05
N ALA A 74 3.01 -2.98 26.51
CA ALA A 74 4.20 -3.25 27.32
C ALA A 74 4.57 -2.07 28.21
N LYS A 75 4.51 -0.86 27.65
CA LYS A 75 4.70 0.40 28.35
C LYS A 75 3.81 1.45 27.70
N ASP A 76 3.23 2.32 28.50
CA ASP A 76 2.32 3.33 28.02
C ASP A 76 2.55 4.60 28.83
N THR A 77 3.15 5.60 28.20
CA THR A 77 3.74 6.76 28.86
C THR A 77 3.07 8.02 28.36
N GLU A 78 2.47 8.78 29.27
CA GLU A 78 1.92 10.09 28.94
C GLU A 78 3.05 11.10 28.77
N VAL A 79 3.02 11.85 27.68
CA VAL A 79 4.05 12.86 27.38
C VAL A 79 3.68 14.15 28.10
N GLN A 80 4.49 14.54 29.08
CA GLN A 80 4.24 15.73 29.91
C GLN A 80 4.98 16.93 29.34
N TRP A 81 4.24 17.85 28.73
CA TRP A 81 4.76 19.12 28.22
C TRP A 81 4.85 20.14 29.36
N LYS A 82 6.05 20.62 29.70
CA LYS A 82 6.28 21.54 30.84
C LYS A 82 5.46 22.82 30.76
N ASP A 83 5.28 23.35 29.54
CA ASP A 83 4.54 24.58 29.28
C ASP A 83 3.05 24.33 28.94
N CYS A 84 2.56 23.08 29.06
CA CYS A 84 1.16 22.73 28.84
C CYS A 84 0.60 21.91 30.02
N PRO A 85 -0.12 22.52 30.98
CA PRO A 85 -0.89 21.74 31.95
C PRO A 85 -1.97 20.90 31.20
N ARG A 86 -2.08 19.63 31.63
CA ARG A 86 -2.80 18.46 31.06
C ARG A 86 -3.87 18.72 29.97
N ASN A 87 -3.82 17.88 28.92
CA ASN A 87 -4.81 17.63 27.84
C ASN A 87 -4.88 18.54 26.60
N ASP A 88 -4.09 19.61 26.49
CA ASP A 88 -4.25 20.54 25.35
C ASP A 88 -3.20 20.38 24.22
N CYS A 89 -1.99 19.89 24.53
CA CYS A 89 -0.89 19.79 23.56
C CYS A 89 -0.90 18.44 22.85
N LYS A 90 -1.14 18.44 21.54
CA LYS A 90 -1.18 17.22 20.71
C LYS A 90 0.07 17.13 19.85
N ILE A 91 0.76 15.99 19.94
CA ILE A 91 1.88 15.63 19.07
C ILE A 91 1.36 15.61 17.63
N ALA A 92 2.05 16.34 16.75
CA ALA A 92 1.69 16.46 15.34
C ALA A 92 2.83 16.01 14.42
N VAL A 93 4.08 16.13 14.88
CA VAL A 93 5.28 15.74 14.12
C VAL A 93 6.13 14.84 14.99
N VAL A 94 6.65 13.79 14.36
CA VAL A 94 7.56 12.83 14.97
C VAL A 94 8.62 12.48 13.92
N HIS A 95 9.88 12.46 14.34
CA HIS A 95 11.00 11.99 13.53
C HIS A 95 11.88 11.07 14.37
N GLN A 96 12.09 9.86 13.87
CA GLN A 96 13.10 8.96 14.39
C GLN A 96 14.48 9.42 13.89
N ARG A 97 15.43 9.51 14.84
CA ARG A 97 16.83 9.86 14.57
C ARG A 97 17.71 8.60 14.58
N GLU A 98 19.00 8.80 14.31
CA GLU A 98 20.02 7.75 14.44
C GLU A 98 19.95 7.03 15.79
N GLU A 99 20.43 5.78 15.82
CA GLU A 99 20.39 4.94 16.99
C GLU A 99 20.99 5.64 18.23
N GLY A 100 20.28 5.51 19.37
CA GLY A 100 20.66 6.13 20.63
C GLY A 100 20.30 7.62 20.77
N LYS A 101 19.89 8.31 19.70
CA LYS A 101 19.36 9.69 19.79
C LYS A 101 17.88 9.68 20.21
N PRO A 102 17.44 10.68 21.00
CA PRO A 102 16.02 10.81 21.36
C PRO A 102 15.17 11.12 20.13
N LEU A 103 13.88 10.76 20.20
CA LEU A 103 12.92 11.08 19.14
C LEU A 103 12.73 12.59 19.06
N PHE A 104 12.72 13.13 17.85
CA PHE A 104 12.37 14.54 17.67
C PHE A 104 10.85 14.65 17.52
N VAL A 105 10.19 15.43 18.37
CA VAL A 105 8.74 15.61 18.36
C VAL A 105 8.35 17.08 18.36
N CYS A 106 7.26 17.43 17.70
CA CYS A 106 6.62 18.73 17.86
C CYS A 106 5.14 18.57 18.19
N ALA A 107 4.66 19.40 19.11
CA ALA A 107 3.26 19.53 19.42
C ALA A 107 2.77 20.96 19.22
N THR A 108 1.46 21.09 19.04
CA THR A 108 0.79 22.39 18.90
C THR A 108 -0.37 22.50 19.89
N LYS A 109 -0.52 23.68 20.49
CA LYS A 109 -1.67 24.10 21.31
C LYS A 109 -2.02 25.54 21.02
N ASP A 110 -3.29 25.82 20.73
CA ASP A 110 -3.84 27.18 20.59
C ASP A 110 -2.96 28.14 19.75
N ARG A 111 -2.42 27.64 18.63
CA ARG A 111 -1.50 28.33 17.69
C ARG A 111 -0.06 28.53 18.18
N THR A 112 0.29 27.92 19.30
CA THR A 112 1.67 27.80 19.77
C THR A 112 2.24 26.42 19.49
N SER A 113 3.42 26.35 18.89
CA SER A 113 4.11 25.06 18.65
C SER A 113 5.42 24.99 19.40
N GLN A 114 5.72 23.81 19.94
CA GLN A 114 6.98 23.55 20.61
C GLN A 114 7.54 22.23 20.09
N CYS A 115 8.84 22.23 19.80
CA CYS A 115 9.57 21.03 19.41
C CYS A 115 10.56 20.65 20.50
N CYS A 116 10.70 19.35 20.73
CA CYS A 116 11.51 18.82 21.81
C CYS A 116 12.09 17.47 21.42
N ASP A 117 13.15 17.09 22.13
CA ASP A 117 13.70 15.76 22.13
C ASP A 117 12.96 14.93 23.20
N LEU A 118 12.40 13.81 22.78
CA LEU A 118 11.63 12.89 23.59
C LEU A 118 12.45 11.62 23.82
N ASP A 119 12.83 11.43 25.08
CA ASP A 119 13.55 10.23 25.48
C ASP A 119 12.62 9.02 25.66
N SER A 120 13.22 7.83 25.80
CA SER A 120 12.49 6.58 26.00
C SER A 120 11.73 6.51 27.35
N SER A 121 12.01 7.41 28.29
CA SER A 121 11.31 7.53 29.57
C SER A 121 10.03 8.35 29.47
N GLY A 122 9.81 9.06 28.35
CA GLY A 122 8.69 9.97 28.13
C GLY A 122 8.97 11.41 28.56
N SER A 123 10.23 11.73 28.91
CA SER A 123 10.65 13.06 29.33
C SER A 123 11.09 13.89 28.11
N LEU A 124 10.73 15.17 28.13
CA LEU A 124 10.98 16.12 27.05
C LEU A 124 12.14 17.07 27.39
N THR A 125 13.09 17.15 26.48
CA THR A 125 14.15 18.16 26.47
C THR A 125 13.92 19.10 25.28
N CYS A 126 13.32 20.25 25.55
CA CYS A 126 12.89 21.16 24.50
C CYS A 126 14.01 22.07 24.03
N ALA A 127 14.55 21.79 22.85
CA ALA A 127 15.41 22.71 22.12
C ALA A 127 14.57 23.77 21.40
N LYS A 128 15.00 25.02 21.42
CA LYS A 128 14.32 26.07 20.66
C LYS A 128 14.67 25.91 19.17
N ILE A 129 13.75 25.34 18.40
CA ILE A 129 13.72 25.61 16.95
C ILE A 129 13.24 27.06 16.79
N ASP A 130 14.11 27.91 16.26
CA ASP A 130 13.78 29.31 16.11
C ASP A 130 12.56 29.50 15.18
N ASN A 131 11.67 30.41 15.60
CA ASN A 131 10.51 30.89 14.84
C ASN A 131 9.37 29.89 14.59
N ILE A 132 9.35 28.72 15.23
CA ILE A 132 8.22 27.79 15.11
C ILE A 132 7.06 28.12 16.07
N ASN A 133 7.33 28.87 17.14
CA ASN A 133 6.41 29.05 18.27
C ASN A 133 5.05 29.63 17.92
N THR A 134 4.88 30.29 16.79
CA THR A 134 3.59 30.88 16.35
C THR A 134 2.96 30.12 15.18
N PHE A 135 3.56 29.01 14.76
CA PHE A 135 3.06 28.19 13.67
C PHE A 135 2.08 27.16 14.22
N ASN A 136 0.98 26.91 13.52
CA ASN A 136 -0.02 25.92 13.92
C ASN A 136 0.16 24.67 13.06
N ILE A 137 0.75 23.60 13.61
CA ILE A 137 0.97 22.36 12.86
C ILE A 137 -0.33 21.57 12.83
N LYS A 138 -0.88 21.36 11.64
CA LYS A 138 -2.08 20.55 11.46
C LYS A 138 -1.73 19.07 11.44
N GLU A 139 -2.65 18.24 11.92
CA GLU A 139 -2.52 16.78 11.87
C GLU A 139 -2.46 16.30 10.41
N GLY A 140 -1.51 15.41 10.12
CA GLY A 140 -1.33 14.82 8.78
C GLY A 140 -0.45 15.63 7.82
N GLU A 141 0.02 16.83 8.21
CA GLU A 141 1.01 17.57 7.43
C GLU A 141 2.32 16.80 7.31
N LYS A 142 3.03 17.03 6.20
CA LYS A 142 4.30 16.35 5.91
C LYS A 142 5.45 17.16 6.48
N SER A 143 6.40 16.45 7.08
CA SER A 143 7.57 17.03 7.71
C SER A 143 8.84 16.35 7.23
N ALA A 144 9.93 17.12 7.23
CA ALA A 144 11.27 16.59 7.00
C ALA A 144 12.28 17.33 7.87
N LEU A 145 13.17 16.58 8.51
CA LEU A 145 14.19 17.10 9.41
C LEU A 145 15.56 17.03 8.71
N ASP A 146 16.22 18.17 8.56
CA ASP A 146 17.62 18.26 8.13
C ASP A 146 18.48 18.63 9.33
N GLU A 147 19.11 17.61 9.93
CA GLU A 147 19.98 17.77 11.08
C GLU A 147 21.44 17.51 10.70
N THR A 148 22.31 18.41 11.11
CA THR A 148 23.77 18.30 11.06
C THR A 148 24.36 18.76 12.39
N ASP A 149 25.64 18.49 12.64
CA ASP A 149 26.31 18.95 13.87
C ASP A 149 26.24 20.46 14.10
N ALA A 150 26.04 21.24 13.02
CA ALA A 150 26.00 22.71 13.05
C ALA A 150 24.59 23.30 13.05
N LYS A 151 23.56 22.56 12.61
CA LYS A 151 22.20 23.10 12.45
C LYS A 151 21.12 22.01 12.46
N THR A 152 19.92 22.42 12.89
CA THR A 152 18.70 21.61 12.76
C THR A 152 17.65 22.46 12.04
N ASP A 153 17.36 22.12 10.79
CA ASP A 153 16.31 22.75 9.99
C ASP A 153 15.11 21.81 9.89
N LEU A 154 13.92 22.33 10.19
CA LEU A 154 12.65 21.60 10.07
C LEU A 154 11.84 22.17 8.92
N TYR A 155 11.47 21.30 7.98
CA TYR A 155 10.58 21.61 6.87
C TYR A 155 9.18 21.07 7.18
N LEU A 156 8.16 21.90 7.03
CA LEU A 156 6.76 21.54 7.28
C LEU A 156 5.88 22.00 6.14
N THR A 157 4.93 21.18 5.72
CA THR A 157 3.88 21.59 4.80
C THR A 157 2.71 22.23 5.55
N SER A 158 1.98 23.10 4.85
CA SER A 158 0.71 23.66 5.30
C SER A 158 -0.29 23.53 4.18
N SER A 159 -1.27 22.63 4.36
CA SER A 159 -2.32 22.32 3.41
C SER A 159 -3.60 23.11 3.71
N GLY A 160 -4.41 23.34 2.68
CA GLY A 160 -5.70 24.02 2.73
C GLY A 160 -5.79 25.21 1.78
N ALA A 161 -6.64 26.18 2.12
CA ALA A 161 -6.94 27.36 1.29
C ALA A 161 -6.62 28.70 1.98
N HIS A 162 -5.92 28.66 3.12
CA HIS A 162 -5.62 29.85 3.92
C HIS A 162 -4.36 30.58 3.42
N GLU A 163 -3.95 31.62 4.14
CA GLU A 163 -2.66 32.28 3.91
C GLU A 163 -1.48 31.35 4.20
N ASN A 164 -0.39 31.58 3.47
CA ASN A 164 0.88 30.85 3.55
C ASN A 164 0.70 29.32 3.41
N VAL A 165 -0.21 28.87 2.55
CA VAL A 165 -0.25 27.46 2.12
C VAL A 165 1.05 27.13 1.38
N GLY A 166 1.70 26.02 1.75
CA GLY A 166 2.98 25.63 1.17
C GLY A 166 4.01 25.12 2.17
N ILE A 167 5.26 25.07 1.71
CA ILE A 167 6.40 24.59 2.50
C ILE A 167 6.90 25.71 3.41
N HIS A 168 7.13 25.43 4.68
CA HIS A 168 7.79 26.30 5.63
C HIS A 168 9.12 25.70 6.05
N LYS A 169 10.11 26.55 6.33
CA LYS A 169 11.39 26.21 6.94
C LYS A 169 11.53 26.93 8.27
N PHE A 170 11.91 26.18 9.30
CA PHE A 170 12.24 26.65 10.64
C PHE A 170 13.63 26.17 11.05
N GLY A 171 14.21 26.76 12.11
CA GLY A 171 15.58 26.44 12.55
C GLY A 171 16.54 27.56 12.19
N SER A 172 17.60 27.26 11.43
CA SER A 172 18.68 28.22 11.15
C SER A 172 18.20 29.55 10.54
N LYS A 173 17.20 29.48 9.66
CA LYS A 173 16.50 30.62 9.07
C LYS A 173 15.03 30.27 8.85
N ARG A 174 14.17 31.25 9.08
CA ARG A 174 12.75 31.16 8.76
C ARG A 174 12.51 31.50 7.29
N VAL A 175 11.89 30.60 6.56
CA VAL A 175 11.40 30.86 5.20
C VAL A 175 9.96 30.33 5.06
N ARG A 176 9.08 31.11 4.46
CA ARG A 176 7.65 30.80 4.29
C ARG A 176 7.22 30.93 2.83
N PRO A 177 6.09 30.32 2.43
CA PRO A 177 5.52 30.54 1.11
C PRO A 177 4.90 31.94 1.01
N VAL A 178 4.82 32.45 -0.21
CA VAL A 178 4.08 33.69 -0.52
C VAL A 178 2.60 33.36 -0.64
N ASN A 179 1.73 34.28 -0.20
CA ASN A 179 0.29 34.14 -0.37
C ASN A 179 -0.07 34.11 -1.85
N HIS A 180 -0.61 32.97 -2.31
CA HIS A 180 -0.97 32.75 -3.72
C HIS A 180 -2.47 32.49 -3.93
N GLY A 181 -3.28 32.38 -2.86
CA GLY A 181 -4.73 32.18 -2.95
C GLY A 181 -5.14 30.93 -3.74
N LYS A 182 -4.36 29.85 -3.63
CA LYS A 182 -4.66 28.54 -4.24
C LYS A 182 -4.84 27.53 -3.11
N GLU A 183 -5.79 26.62 -3.30
CA GLU A 183 -6.05 25.53 -2.36
C GLU A 183 -5.16 24.33 -2.72
N GLN A 184 -4.28 23.91 -1.80
CA GLN A 184 -3.30 22.83 -2.03
C GLN A 184 -3.27 21.85 -0.86
N TYR A 185 -3.08 20.57 -1.17
CA TYR A 185 -2.95 19.49 -0.19
C TYR A 185 -1.67 18.70 -0.44
N TYR A 186 -0.74 18.76 0.51
CA TYR A 186 0.59 18.17 0.41
C TYR A 186 0.58 16.71 0.86
N LEU A 187 1.21 15.85 0.07
CA LEU A 187 1.15 14.40 0.18
C LEU A 187 2.54 13.78 0.42
N GLY A 188 3.62 14.43 -0.03
CA GLY A 188 4.98 13.97 0.20
C GLY A 188 5.99 15.12 0.29
N LEU A 189 7.07 14.89 1.04
CA LEU A 189 8.19 15.80 1.18
C LEU A 189 9.50 14.99 1.15
N VAL A 190 10.41 15.34 0.25
CA VAL A 190 11.65 14.59 -0.01
C VAL A 190 12.84 15.52 0.06
N LEU A 191 13.79 15.22 0.95
CA LEU A 191 15.08 15.89 1.00
C LEU A 191 16.04 15.23 -0.01
N SER A 192 16.59 16.01 -0.92
CA SER A 192 17.58 15.56 -1.91
C SER A 192 18.91 16.26 -1.62
N LYS A 193 19.83 15.50 -1.01
CA LYS A 193 21.19 15.94 -0.69
C LYS A 193 22.17 15.43 -1.74
N ARG A 194 23.02 16.31 -2.26
CA ARG A 194 24.03 16.00 -3.27
C ARG A 194 25.40 15.85 -2.64
N GLN A 195 26.05 14.74 -2.91
CA GLN A 195 27.46 14.58 -2.61
C GLN A 195 28.27 15.51 -3.52
N GLY A 196 29.19 16.29 -2.94
CA GLY A 196 30.06 17.23 -3.66
C GLY A 196 29.48 18.63 -3.95
N GLU A 197 28.16 18.81 -3.93
CA GLU A 197 27.50 20.10 -4.20
C GLU A 197 26.39 20.44 -3.19
N PRO A 198 26.72 20.64 -1.90
CA PRO A 198 25.73 20.86 -0.85
C PRO A 198 24.87 22.12 -1.06
N LEU A 199 25.38 23.11 -1.81
CA LEU A 199 24.62 24.30 -2.18
C LEU A 199 23.38 23.98 -3.02
N GLN A 200 23.45 22.92 -3.84
CA GLN A 200 22.36 22.48 -4.72
C GLN A 200 21.43 21.45 -4.04
N ASN A 201 21.52 21.30 -2.72
CA ASN A 201 20.56 20.51 -1.96
C ASN A 201 19.16 21.12 -2.06
N LYS A 202 18.17 20.27 -2.29
CA LYS A 202 16.79 20.68 -2.57
C LYS A 202 15.80 19.92 -1.72
N VAL A 203 14.65 20.55 -1.49
CA VAL A 203 13.46 19.89 -0.94
C VAL A 203 12.43 19.82 -2.05
N TYR A 204 11.91 18.62 -2.30
CA TYR A 204 10.82 18.38 -3.24
C TYR A 204 9.53 18.13 -2.46
N SER A 205 8.43 18.75 -2.88
CA SER A 205 7.12 18.55 -2.27
C SER A 205 6.10 18.13 -3.32
N PHE A 206 5.35 17.07 -3.03
CA PHE A 206 4.33 16.52 -3.91
C PHE A 206 2.95 16.87 -3.35
N TYR A 207 2.08 17.42 -4.18
CA TYR A 207 0.79 17.92 -3.73
C TYR A 207 -0.24 17.91 -4.84
N ARG A 208 -1.51 17.94 -4.45
CA ARG A 208 -2.63 18.24 -5.36
C ARG A 208 -3.14 19.65 -5.12
N GLN A 209 -3.52 20.33 -6.20
CA GLN A 209 -4.08 21.66 -6.16
C GLN A 209 -5.49 21.63 -6.72
N LYS A 210 -6.42 22.34 -6.08
CA LYS A 210 -7.76 22.50 -6.62
C LYS A 210 -7.71 23.33 -7.89
N ASN A 211 -8.32 22.82 -8.95
CA ASN A 211 -8.43 23.55 -10.20
C ASN A 211 -9.42 24.71 -10.06
N LYS A 212 -9.07 25.87 -10.62
CA LYS A 212 -9.95 27.04 -10.67
C LYS A 212 -10.83 27.04 -11.92
N ASP A 213 -10.44 26.29 -12.94
CA ASP A 213 -11.27 26.08 -14.11
C ASP A 213 -12.52 25.29 -13.73
N THR A 214 -13.68 25.85 -14.02
CA THR A 214 -15.00 25.25 -13.78
C THR A 214 -15.69 24.89 -15.08
N SER A 215 -14.97 24.91 -16.21
CA SER A 215 -15.51 24.51 -17.50
C SER A 215 -15.91 23.02 -17.50
N PRO A 216 -16.94 22.63 -18.28
CA PRO A 216 -17.33 21.22 -18.39
C PRO A 216 -16.16 20.36 -18.89
N GLY A 217 -15.84 19.29 -18.16
CA GLY A 217 -14.72 18.40 -18.47
C GLY A 217 -13.36 18.84 -17.93
N SER A 218 -13.31 19.93 -17.15
CA SER A 218 -12.09 20.30 -16.42
C SER A 218 -11.90 19.42 -15.18
N ASN A 219 -10.68 18.94 -14.98
CA ASN A 219 -10.33 18.13 -13.83
C ASN A 219 -10.43 18.94 -12.53
N MET A 220 -11.07 18.41 -11.49
CA MET A 220 -11.19 19.07 -10.18
C MET A 220 -9.84 19.27 -9.48
N TRP A 221 -8.93 18.29 -9.62
CA TRP A 221 -7.61 18.30 -8.99
C TRP A 221 -6.52 18.30 -10.06
N LEU A 222 -5.42 18.99 -9.77
CA LEU A 222 -4.22 19.04 -10.59
C LEU A 222 -3.03 18.58 -9.74
N PRO A 223 -2.19 17.64 -10.23
CA PRO A 223 -1.09 17.11 -9.47
C PRO A 223 0.21 17.87 -9.76
N PHE A 224 0.97 18.18 -8.71
CA PHE A 224 2.18 19.00 -8.81
C PHE A 224 3.33 18.42 -7.99
N VAL A 225 4.54 18.74 -8.47
CA VAL A 225 5.77 18.71 -7.69
C VAL A 225 6.33 20.13 -7.62
N SER A 226 6.79 20.54 -6.45
CA SER A 226 7.56 21.76 -6.26
C SER A 226 8.95 21.45 -5.76
N GLN A 227 9.91 22.33 -6.08
CA GLN A 227 11.24 22.32 -5.50
C GLN A 227 11.55 23.65 -4.81
N VAL A 228 12.33 23.59 -3.72
CA VAL A 228 12.97 24.73 -3.08
C VAL A 228 14.42 24.40 -2.75
N CYS A 229 15.30 25.40 -2.74
CA CYS A 229 16.69 25.24 -2.34
C CYS A 229 16.81 25.24 -0.82
N MET A 230 17.55 24.28 -0.25
CA MET A 230 17.75 24.20 1.20
C MET A 230 18.53 25.40 1.76
N ALA A 231 19.43 25.97 0.94
CA ALA A 231 20.24 27.15 1.25
C ALA A 231 19.47 28.48 1.15
N ASP A 232 18.24 28.49 0.64
CA ASP A 232 17.45 29.72 0.52
C ASP A 232 17.11 30.27 1.91
N VAL A 233 17.29 31.58 2.07
CA VAL A 233 17.06 32.34 3.31
C VAL A 233 16.02 33.45 3.12
N GLY A 234 15.39 33.48 1.95
CA GLY A 234 14.46 34.51 1.51
C GLY A 234 15.13 35.71 0.85
N GLY A 235 14.29 36.66 0.42
CA GLY A 235 14.73 37.86 -0.27
C GLY A 235 15.17 39.01 0.67
N PRO A 236 15.66 40.12 0.10
CA PRO A 236 16.03 41.32 0.85
C PRO A 236 14.83 41.95 1.56
N LYS A 237 15.08 42.83 2.54
CA LYS A 237 14.04 43.47 3.36
C LYS A 237 12.88 44.11 2.56
N LYS A 238 13.16 44.62 1.36
CA LYS A 238 12.17 45.31 0.52
C LYS A 238 11.39 44.37 -0.40
N ASN A 239 11.82 43.12 -0.59
CA ASN A 239 11.21 42.20 -1.54
C ASN A 239 11.38 40.74 -1.12
N LEU A 240 10.27 40.00 -0.96
CA LEU A 240 10.26 38.58 -0.55
C LEU A 240 11.02 38.30 0.77
N GLN A 241 11.02 39.23 1.72
CA GLN A 241 11.68 39.03 3.01
C GLN A 241 11.10 37.80 3.73
N PHE A 242 11.98 36.86 4.10
CA PHE A 242 11.63 35.57 4.71
C PHE A 242 10.71 34.69 3.84
N SER A 243 10.56 34.98 2.55
CA SER A 243 9.74 34.21 1.62
C SER A 243 10.60 33.46 0.62
N TRP A 244 10.20 32.26 0.20
CA TRP A 244 10.97 31.48 -0.78
C TRP A 244 11.28 32.28 -2.03
N THR A 245 12.55 32.28 -2.43
CA THR A 245 13.03 32.88 -3.68
C THR A 245 13.35 31.83 -4.74
N SER A 246 13.48 30.57 -4.32
CA SER A 246 13.85 29.41 -5.14
C SER A 246 12.68 28.46 -5.45
N LEU A 247 11.46 28.79 -5.02
CA LEU A 247 10.29 27.96 -5.26
C LEU A 247 10.00 27.89 -6.76
N MET A 248 9.81 26.67 -7.27
CA MET A 248 9.36 26.39 -8.63
C MET A 248 8.43 25.19 -8.61
N ASN A 249 7.50 25.12 -9.56
CA ASN A 249 6.42 24.12 -9.57
C ASN A 249 6.32 23.51 -10.97
N ALA A 250 6.04 22.21 -11.08
CA ALA A 250 5.78 21.55 -12.34
C ALA A 250 4.60 20.58 -12.19
N ARG A 251 3.79 20.42 -13.23
CA ARG A 251 2.70 19.43 -13.24
C ARG A 251 3.25 18.02 -13.36
N LEU A 252 2.59 17.08 -12.70
CA LEU A 252 2.84 15.65 -12.88
C LEU A 252 1.89 15.10 -13.93
N TYR A 253 2.41 14.28 -14.84
CA TYR A 253 1.58 13.52 -15.77
C TYR A 253 1.57 12.06 -15.35
N CYS A 254 0.41 11.43 -15.22
CA CYS A 254 0.31 9.97 -15.11
C CYS A 254 -0.72 9.47 -16.13
N GLY A 255 -0.28 8.62 -17.04
CA GLY A 255 -1.05 8.15 -18.20
C GLY A 255 -0.14 7.49 -19.23
N HIS A 256 -0.73 6.80 -20.19
CA HIS A 256 0.03 6.16 -21.27
C HIS A 256 0.28 7.17 -22.40
N ASN A 257 1.52 7.25 -22.91
CA ASN A 257 1.90 8.17 -24.00
C ASN A 257 1.43 7.65 -25.38
N THR A 258 0.14 7.34 -25.52
CA THR A 258 -0.49 6.97 -26.80
C THR A 258 -1.45 8.06 -27.26
N ALA A 259 -1.68 8.15 -28.57
CA ALA A 259 -2.53 9.16 -29.20
C ALA A 259 -3.97 9.26 -28.66
N ASP A 260 -4.44 8.25 -27.91
CA ASP A 260 -5.73 8.25 -27.24
C ASP A 260 -5.58 8.81 -25.80
N ASN A 261 -5.73 10.13 -25.66
CA ASN A 261 -5.62 10.92 -24.42
C ASN A 261 -6.64 10.55 -23.31
N LYS A 262 -7.37 9.44 -23.43
CA LYS A 262 -8.55 9.12 -22.60
C LYS A 262 -8.25 8.43 -21.26
N ARG A 263 -6.99 8.17 -20.92
CA ARG A 263 -6.60 7.46 -19.68
C ARG A 263 -5.54 8.23 -18.88
N HIS A 264 -5.81 9.51 -18.63
CA HIS A 264 -5.03 10.36 -17.74
C HIS A 264 -5.57 10.30 -16.31
N PHE A 265 -4.67 10.24 -15.32
CA PHE A 265 -4.97 10.33 -13.91
C PHE A 265 -4.51 11.67 -13.34
N PHE A 266 -5.44 12.45 -12.79
CA PHE A 266 -5.20 13.85 -12.38
C PHE A 266 -5.25 14.06 -10.87
N GLU A 267 -5.90 13.17 -10.11
CA GLU A 267 -5.92 13.29 -8.65
C GLU A 267 -4.74 12.53 -8.07
N LEU A 268 -3.72 13.24 -7.58
CA LEU A 268 -2.68 12.63 -6.74
C LEU A 268 -3.28 12.27 -5.38
N VAL A 269 -3.16 11.00 -4.97
CA VAL A 269 -3.76 10.44 -3.75
C VAL A 269 -2.72 10.29 -2.65
N ASP A 270 -1.57 9.68 -2.96
CA ASP A 270 -0.49 9.45 -2.00
C ASP A 270 0.86 9.26 -2.72
N VAL A 271 1.96 9.36 -1.97
CA VAL A 271 3.32 9.25 -2.51
C VAL A 271 4.23 8.46 -1.57
N ALA A 272 4.95 7.47 -2.11
CA ALA A 272 6.02 6.75 -1.44
C ALA A 272 7.37 7.04 -2.11
N THR A 273 8.42 7.19 -1.31
CA THR A 273 9.78 7.48 -1.81
C THR A 273 10.71 6.32 -1.49
N VAL A 274 11.44 5.87 -2.51
CA VAL A 274 12.50 4.87 -2.40
C VAL A 274 13.82 5.59 -2.63
N HIS A 275 14.58 5.78 -1.55
CA HIS A 275 15.88 6.45 -1.59
C HIS A 275 16.93 5.57 -2.27
N SER A 276 17.88 6.22 -2.94
CA SER A 276 19.04 5.60 -3.58
C SER A 276 20.30 6.35 -3.16
N ASP A 277 21.45 5.65 -3.15
CA ASP A 277 22.76 6.25 -2.87
C ASP A 277 23.06 7.42 -3.80
N HIS A 278 22.68 7.26 -5.07
CA HIS A 278 22.69 8.34 -6.03
C HIS A 278 21.35 9.07 -6.01
N TRP A 279 21.37 10.35 -5.61
CA TRP A 279 20.17 11.18 -5.49
C TRP A 279 19.32 11.23 -6.76
N LYS A 280 19.94 11.14 -7.95
CA LYS A 280 19.24 11.13 -9.25
C LYS A 280 18.31 9.94 -9.40
N ASP A 281 18.70 8.80 -8.82
CA ASP A 281 18.01 7.52 -8.94
C ASP A 281 17.03 7.28 -7.79
N THR A 282 16.88 8.25 -6.87
CA THR A 282 15.79 8.23 -5.88
C THR A 282 14.47 8.23 -6.62
N ARG A 283 13.65 7.21 -6.36
CA ARG A 283 12.37 6.97 -7.03
C ARG A 283 11.21 7.45 -6.18
N VAL A 284 10.21 8.02 -6.84
CA VAL A 284 8.97 8.49 -6.23
C VAL A 284 7.81 7.77 -6.90
N TYR A 285 7.17 6.90 -6.11
CA TYR A 285 5.97 6.17 -6.49
C TYR A 285 4.76 7.01 -6.11
N ALA A 286 4.06 7.50 -7.11
CA ALA A 286 2.89 8.36 -6.92
C ALA A 286 1.62 7.60 -7.30
N LEU A 287 0.70 7.50 -6.35
CA LEU A 287 -0.61 6.90 -6.51
C LEU A 287 -1.59 7.97 -6.99
N PHE A 288 -2.24 7.73 -8.12
CA PHE A 288 -3.24 8.61 -8.70
C PHE A 288 -4.60 7.94 -8.82
N ARG A 289 -5.62 8.79 -8.95
CA ARG A 289 -7.01 8.41 -9.24
C ARG A 289 -7.59 9.29 -10.37
N ASN A 290 -8.60 8.77 -11.06
CA ASN A 290 -9.37 9.49 -12.07
C ASN A 290 -10.87 9.57 -11.73
N GLU A 291 -11.67 10.19 -12.61
CA GLU A 291 -13.11 10.42 -12.39
C GLU A 291 -13.94 9.15 -12.22
N TRP A 292 -13.48 8.03 -12.79
CA TRP A 292 -14.18 6.74 -12.71
C TRP A 292 -13.78 5.93 -11.47
N GLY A 293 -12.99 6.50 -10.56
CA GLY A 293 -12.51 5.81 -9.36
C GLY A 293 -11.45 4.74 -9.64
N MET A 294 -10.87 4.71 -10.85
CA MET A 294 -9.74 3.85 -11.17
C MET A 294 -8.47 4.45 -10.59
N SER A 295 -7.54 3.58 -10.19
CA SER A 295 -6.25 3.97 -9.63
C SER A 295 -5.10 3.60 -10.56
N ALA A 296 -4.04 4.39 -10.51
CA ALA A 296 -2.80 4.13 -11.21
C ALA A 296 -1.58 4.51 -10.36
N VAL A 297 -0.48 3.77 -10.51
CA VAL A 297 0.80 4.13 -9.91
C VAL A 297 1.75 4.53 -11.03
N CYS A 298 2.35 5.71 -10.92
CA CYS A 298 3.42 6.16 -11.81
C CYS A 298 4.70 6.38 -11.01
N VAL A 299 5.84 6.05 -11.62
CA VAL A 299 7.17 6.15 -10.99
C VAL A 299 7.96 7.26 -11.66
N TYR A 300 8.48 8.17 -10.84
CA TYR A 300 9.36 9.26 -11.27
C TYR A 300 10.72 9.12 -10.60
N THR A 301 11.77 9.64 -11.22
CA THR A 301 13.06 9.80 -10.55
C THR A 301 13.28 11.28 -10.21
N ILE A 302 13.99 11.56 -9.12
CA ILE A 302 14.38 12.94 -8.78
C ILE A 302 15.25 13.55 -9.90
N GLY A 303 16.04 12.73 -10.60
CA GLY A 303 16.79 13.15 -11.78
C GLY A 303 15.89 13.66 -12.92
N ASP A 304 14.81 12.94 -13.25
CA ASP A 304 13.88 13.36 -14.31
C ASP A 304 13.10 14.62 -13.91
N ILE A 305 12.72 14.74 -12.63
CA ILE A 305 12.08 15.93 -12.06
C ILE A 305 13.02 17.13 -12.17
N GLU A 306 14.29 17.00 -11.78
CA GLU A 306 15.27 18.07 -11.94
C GLU A 306 15.47 18.46 -13.41
N ASN A 307 15.47 17.49 -14.31
CA ASN A 307 15.63 17.77 -15.73
C ASN A 307 14.53 18.72 -16.25
N VAL A 308 13.29 18.57 -15.78
CA VAL A 308 12.20 19.51 -16.10
C VAL A 308 12.48 20.90 -15.50
N PHE A 309 12.82 21.00 -14.21
CA PHE A 309 13.10 22.29 -13.58
C PHE A 309 14.28 23.05 -14.20
N THR A 310 15.26 22.32 -14.73
CA THR A 310 16.46 22.91 -15.34
C THR A 310 16.25 23.25 -16.82
N ARG A 311 15.57 22.40 -17.60
CA ARG A 311 15.45 22.57 -19.05
C ARG A 311 14.14 23.23 -19.49
N SER A 312 13.04 23.02 -18.78
CA SER A 312 11.74 23.59 -19.17
C SER A 312 11.77 25.12 -19.10
N PRO A 313 11.14 25.82 -20.04
CA PRO A 313 10.74 27.21 -19.85
C PRO A 313 9.59 27.30 -18.83
N PHE A 314 9.32 28.51 -18.35
CA PHE A 314 8.13 28.80 -17.56
C PHE A 314 6.92 29.03 -18.50
N ILE A 315 5.68 28.85 -18.02
CA ILE A 315 4.46 28.92 -18.87
C ILE A 315 4.37 30.22 -19.69
N ASP A 316 4.70 31.37 -19.08
CA ASP A 316 4.58 32.70 -19.72
C ASP A 316 5.94 33.30 -20.14
N SER A 317 6.97 32.47 -20.31
CA SER A 317 8.27 32.95 -20.75
C SER A 317 9.04 31.94 -21.59
N ASP A 318 9.36 32.32 -22.82
CA ASP A 318 10.25 31.53 -23.70
C ASP A 318 11.74 31.87 -23.48
N LYS A 319 12.06 32.81 -22.58
CA LYS A 319 13.45 33.14 -22.25
C LYS A 319 14.04 32.07 -21.32
N ASN A 320 15.25 31.62 -21.62
CA ASN A 320 15.97 30.73 -20.71
C ASN A 320 16.43 31.53 -19.48
N GLU A 321 15.76 31.33 -18.35
CA GLU A 321 16.06 31.99 -17.07
C GLU A 321 17.00 31.15 -16.21
N GLU A 322 18.21 30.89 -16.72
CA GLU A 322 19.13 29.94 -16.08
C GLU A 322 19.52 30.38 -14.65
N ASP A 323 19.67 31.69 -14.44
CA ASP A 323 20.02 32.28 -13.14
C ASP A 323 18.96 32.02 -12.04
N ARG A 324 17.70 31.76 -12.40
CA ARG A 324 16.62 31.46 -11.44
C ARG A 324 16.52 30.00 -11.06
N LYS A 325 17.15 29.11 -11.84
CA LYS A 325 16.98 27.66 -11.72
C LYS A 325 18.00 27.02 -10.78
N LYS A 326 19.06 27.76 -10.41
CA LYS A 326 20.16 27.29 -9.55
C LYS A 326 20.02 27.84 -8.14
N CYS A 327 20.45 27.04 -7.17
CA CYS A 327 20.54 27.49 -5.79
C CYS A 327 21.71 28.49 -5.64
N VAL A 328 21.49 29.54 -4.86
CA VAL A 328 22.48 30.60 -4.60
C VAL A 328 22.91 30.59 -3.14
N LEU A 329 24.12 31.06 -2.87
CA LEU A 329 24.68 31.09 -1.52
C LEU A 329 23.94 32.07 -0.60
N ASP A 330 23.49 33.20 -1.15
CA ASP A 330 22.81 34.27 -0.41
C ASP A 330 21.67 34.84 -1.24
N SER A 331 20.45 34.35 -1.00
CA SER A 331 19.24 34.76 -1.70
C SER A 331 18.84 36.22 -1.43
N THR A 332 19.38 36.85 -0.37
CA THR A 332 19.09 38.26 -0.07
C THR A 332 19.74 39.22 -1.07
N LYS A 333 20.75 38.75 -1.82
CA LYS A 333 21.47 39.52 -2.85
C LYS A 333 20.90 39.35 -4.25
N LEU A 334 19.81 38.60 -4.40
CA LEU A 334 19.13 38.45 -5.69
C LEU A 334 18.63 39.81 -6.20
N SER A 335 18.72 40.01 -7.51
CA SER A 335 18.27 41.24 -8.15
C SER A 335 16.74 41.39 -8.06
N THR A 336 16.27 42.64 -8.05
CA THR A 336 14.84 42.95 -8.03
C THR A 336 14.10 42.41 -9.26
N SER A 337 14.78 42.32 -10.41
CA SER A 337 14.22 41.72 -11.62
C SER A 337 13.96 40.22 -11.47
N ILE A 338 14.89 39.48 -10.85
CA ILE A 338 14.69 38.05 -10.56
C ILE A 338 13.54 37.86 -9.57
N LEU A 339 13.56 38.58 -8.46
CA LEU A 339 12.56 38.44 -7.39
C LEU A 339 11.15 38.81 -7.86
N GLY A 340 11.02 39.89 -8.65
CA GLY A 340 9.74 40.28 -9.23
C GLY A 340 9.17 39.27 -10.24
N ARG A 341 10.00 38.36 -10.78
CA ARG A 341 9.54 37.24 -11.60
C ARG A 341 9.19 36.02 -10.77
N VAL A 342 9.93 35.74 -9.70
CA VAL A 342 9.59 34.68 -8.73
C VAL A 342 8.19 34.89 -8.16
N GLU A 343 7.83 36.12 -7.83
CA GLU A 343 6.49 36.43 -7.32
C GLU A 343 5.37 36.18 -8.35
N LYS A 344 5.67 36.31 -9.65
CA LYS A 344 4.68 36.24 -10.73
C LYS A 344 4.54 34.86 -11.35
N VAL A 345 5.67 34.18 -11.63
CA VAL A 345 5.69 32.97 -12.45
C VAL A 345 6.58 31.91 -11.81
N LEU A 346 5.94 30.83 -11.35
CA LEU A 346 6.58 29.68 -10.69
C LEU A 346 6.45 28.37 -11.48
N GLU A 347 5.45 28.28 -12.38
CA GLU A 347 5.05 27.03 -13.05
C GLU A 347 5.85 26.79 -14.34
N MET A 348 6.42 25.58 -14.44
CA MET A 348 7.09 25.07 -15.63
C MET A 348 6.08 24.75 -16.73
N LYS A 349 6.45 25.00 -17.98
CA LYS A 349 5.64 24.71 -19.17
C LYS A 349 5.53 23.21 -19.42
N GLU A 350 6.64 22.48 -19.31
CA GLU A 350 6.68 21.03 -19.47
C GLU A 350 6.19 20.31 -18.21
N TRP A 351 5.50 19.19 -18.41
CA TRP A 351 5.05 18.32 -17.32
C TRP A 351 6.12 17.27 -17.03
N VAL A 352 6.28 16.93 -15.76
CA VAL A 352 7.08 15.77 -15.36
C VAL A 352 6.32 14.52 -15.77
N LYS A 353 6.88 13.78 -16.72
CA LYS A 353 6.34 12.51 -17.21
C LYS A 353 7.14 11.34 -16.60
N PRO A 354 6.49 10.23 -16.25
CA PRO A 354 7.20 9.00 -15.89
C PRO A 354 7.95 8.47 -17.11
N ARG A 355 9.06 7.76 -16.89
CA ARG A 355 9.85 7.17 -17.99
C ARG A 355 9.04 6.16 -18.80
N MET A 356 8.13 5.46 -18.13
CA MET A 356 7.21 4.49 -18.71
C MET A 356 5.77 4.90 -18.35
N GLY A 357 4.77 4.27 -18.94
CA GLY A 357 3.38 4.47 -18.50
C GLY A 357 3.16 4.06 -17.04
N PRO A 358 1.90 4.11 -16.55
CA PRO A 358 1.57 3.60 -15.22
C PRO A 358 2.06 2.17 -15.03
N VAL A 359 2.80 1.93 -13.95
CA VAL A 359 3.35 0.62 -13.62
C VAL A 359 2.31 -0.33 -13.04
N LEU A 360 1.25 0.24 -12.47
CA LEU A 360 0.06 -0.45 -12.03
C LEU A 360 -1.15 0.39 -12.45
N PHE A 361 -2.15 -0.29 -13.00
CA PHE A 361 -3.46 0.26 -13.34
C PHE A 361 -4.51 -0.70 -12.78
N ASN A 362 -5.55 -0.19 -12.13
CA ASN A 362 -6.61 -1.03 -11.58
C ASN A 362 -7.93 -0.28 -11.39
N HIS A 363 -9.04 -1.00 -11.40
CA HIS A 363 -10.38 -0.49 -11.07
C HIS A 363 -10.65 -0.40 -9.56
N HIS A 364 -9.68 -0.77 -8.72
CA HIS A 364 -9.75 -0.55 -7.27
C HIS A 364 -9.46 0.90 -6.89
N ASN A 365 -10.11 1.37 -5.82
CA ASN A 365 -9.85 2.67 -5.21
C ASN A 365 -8.81 2.51 -4.11
N TYR A 366 -7.53 2.71 -4.46
CA TYR A 366 -6.46 2.68 -3.48
C TYR A 366 -6.38 4.00 -2.72
N THR A 367 -6.05 3.93 -1.44
CA THR A 367 -6.02 5.09 -0.54
C THR A 367 -4.62 5.51 -0.13
N ARG A 368 -3.67 4.56 -0.06
CA ARG A 368 -2.28 4.82 0.33
C ARG A 368 -1.33 3.82 -0.34
N ILE A 369 -0.06 4.20 -0.39
CA ILE A 369 1.02 3.39 -0.96
C ILE A 369 2.24 3.37 -0.03
N LEU A 370 2.84 2.20 0.11
CA LEU A 370 4.18 2.00 0.69
C LEU A 370 4.99 1.15 -0.27
N VAL A 371 6.29 1.39 -0.38
CA VAL A 371 7.17 0.61 -1.24
C VAL A 371 8.37 0.13 -0.45
N ASP A 372 8.66 -1.16 -0.57
CA ASP A 372 9.87 -1.80 -0.08
C ASP A 372 10.80 -2.05 -1.25
N ALA A 373 12.00 -1.47 -1.21
CA ALA A 373 13.07 -1.89 -2.12
C ALA A 373 13.50 -3.29 -1.64
N SER A 374 13.18 -4.33 -2.42
CA SER A 374 13.43 -5.71 -2.01
C SER A 374 14.93 -5.98 -1.77
N PRO A 375 15.29 -7.09 -1.09
CA PRO A 375 16.68 -7.42 -0.78
C PRO A 375 17.55 -7.40 -2.05
N GLY A 376 18.54 -6.51 -2.09
CA GLY A 376 19.46 -6.36 -3.23
C GLY A 376 19.01 -5.39 -4.34
N ASN A 377 17.97 -4.57 -4.12
CA ASN A 377 17.49 -3.53 -5.06
C ASN A 377 17.08 -4.05 -6.45
N GLN A 378 16.79 -5.35 -6.60
CA GLN A 378 16.45 -5.91 -7.91
C GLN A 378 14.99 -5.65 -8.29
N HIS A 379 14.08 -5.77 -7.32
CA HIS A 379 12.65 -5.54 -7.54
C HIS A 379 12.05 -4.68 -6.43
N ASP A 380 11.03 -3.89 -6.72
CA ASP A 380 10.30 -3.15 -5.69
C ASP A 380 8.98 -3.85 -5.38
N VAL A 381 8.58 -3.87 -4.11
CA VAL A 381 7.29 -4.41 -3.68
C VAL A 381 6.43 -3.27 -3.19
N MET A 382 5.28 -3.08 -3.83
CA MET A 382 4.28 -2.09 -3.46
C MET A 382 3.23 -2.72 -2.55
N PHE A 383 2.91 -2.02 -1.47
CA PHE A 383 1.76 -2.28 -0.61
C PHE A 383 0.74 -1.17 -0.81
N LEU A 384 -0.47 -1.53 -1.26
CA LEU A 384 -1.52 -0.59 -1.61
C LEU A 384 -2.76 -0.87 -0.76
N SER A 385 -3.20 0.08 0.06
CA SER A 385 -4.43 -0.09 0.83
C SER A 385 -5.68 0.22 0.02
N LEU A 386 -6.74 -0.54 0.27
CA LEU A 386 -8.05 -0.35 -0.33
C LEU A 386 -9.00 0.35 0.66
N SER A 387 -10.08 0.94 0.14
CA SER A 387 -11.11 1.60 0.95
C SER A 387 -11.86 0.66 1.91
N ASN A 388 -11.82 -0.65 1.68
CA ASN A 388 -12.45 -1.67 2.53
C ASN A 388 -11.52 -2.24 3.62
N GLY A 389 -10.27 -1.78 3.69
CA GLY A 389 -9.30 -2.24 4.69
C GLY A 389 -8.45 -3.43 4.27
N ALA A 390 -8.58 -3.87 3.01
CA ALA A 390 -7.66 -4.81 2.42
C ALA A 390 -6.35 -4.13 1.96
N ILE A 391 -5.29 -4.92 1.76
CA ILE A 391 -4.00 -4.46 1.28
C ILE A 391 -3.52 -5.36 0.16
N HIS A 392 -3.24 -4.79 -1.01
CA HIS A 392 -2.58 -5.51 -2.09
C HIS A 392 -1.07 -5.47 -1.93
N LYS A 393 -0.42 -6.62 -2.04
CA LYS A 393 1.02 -6.78 -2.22
C LYS A 393 1.30 -7.01 -3.69
N ALA A 394 2.01 -6.09 -4.33
CA ALA A 394 2.29 -6.12 -5.75
C ALA A 394 3.79 -6.03 -6.03
N LEU A 395 4.30 -6.94 -6.85
CA LEU A 395 5.66 -6.91 -7.37
C LEU A 395 5.72 -5.94 -8.54
N GLN A 396 6.63 -4.96 -8.47
CA GLN A 396 6.98 -4.09 -9.57
C GLN A 396 7.93 -4.82 -10.53
N LEU A 397 7.50 -5.03 -11.77
CA LEU A 397 8.34 -5.49 -12.88
C LEU A 397 8.69 -4.30 -13.78
N GLU A 398 9.43 -4.48 -14.87
CA GLU A 398 9.89 -3.36 -15.71
C GLU A 398 8.72 -2.48 -16.22
N SER A 399 7.69 -3.08 -16.82
CA SER A 399 6.61 -2.35 -17.51
C SER A 399 5.21 -2.49 -16.90
N HIS A 400 5.06 -3.36 -15.91
CA HIS A 400 3.79 -3.68 -15.29
C HIS A 400 4.03 -4.19 -13.87
N SER A 401 2.94 -4.48 -13.16
CA SER A 401 2.99 -5.03 -11.81
C SER A 401 2.22 -6.34 -11.74
N PHE A 402 2.68 -7.23 -10.88
CA PHE A 402 2.01 -8.49 -10.57
C PHE A 402 1.45 -8.45 -9.16
N ILE A 403 0.13 -8.53 -8.99
CA ILE A 403 -0.51 -8.51 -7.66
C ILE A 403 -0.42 -9.91 -7.04
N ILE A 404 0.59 -10.11 -6.19
CA ILE A 404 0.90 -11.38 -5.54
C ILE A 404 -0.27 -11.81 -4.63
N ALA A 405 -0.76 -10.89 -3.79
CA ALA A 405 -1.77 -11.23 -2.81
C ALA A 405 -2.57 -10.02 -2.31
N GLU A 406 -3.76 -10.30 -1.80
CA GLU A 406 -4.56 -9.39 -0.99
C GLU A 406 -4.58 -9.89 0.46
N TYR A 407 -4.18 -9.04 1.40
CA TYR A 407 -4.35 -9.26 2.83
C TYR A 407 -5.65 -8.62 3.30
N GLN A 408 -6.49 -9.38 4.01
CA GLN A 408 -7.68 -8.89 4.69
C GLN A 408 -7.50 -8.99 6.22
N PRO A 409 -6.75 -8.06 6.84
CA PRO A 409 -6.35 -8.14 8.25
C PRO A 409 -7.50 -7.93 9.26
N PHE A 410 -8.61 -7.37 8.80
CA PHE A 410 -9.80 -7.06 9.61
C PHE A 410 -10.96 -7.98 9.23
N ASN A 411 -11.80 -8.33 10.20
CA ASN A 411 -13.04 -9.09 9.98
C ASN A 411 -14.25 -8.18 9.66
N TYR A 412 -14.02 -6.87 9.54
CA TYR A 412 -14.99 -5.83 9.15
C TYR A 412 -14.33 -4.90 8.13
N SER A 413 -15.14 -4.16 7.38
CA SER A 413 -14.62 -3.10 6.49
C SER A 413 -14.04 -1.97 7.33
N ALA A 414 -12.76 -1.66 7.14
CA ALA A 414 -12.04 -0.68 7.95
C ALA A 414 -11.29 0.31 7.04
N HIS A 415 -11.35 1.60 7.35
CA HIS A 415 -10.47 2.55 6.67
C HIS A 415 -9.06 2.46 7.26
N ILE A 416 -8.08 2.04 6.45
CA ILE A 416 -6.67 2.03 6.86
C ILE A 416 -6.17 3.46 6.98
N LEU A 417 -5.77 3.85 8.18
CA LEU A 417 -5.31 5.19 8.48
C LEU A 417 -3.83 5.39 8.16
N ASN A 418 -3.01 4.35 8.33
CA ASN A 418 -1.61 4.30 7.97
C ASN A 418 -1.16 2.84 7.86
N PHE A 419 -0.02 2.60 7.21
CA PHE A 419 0.70 1.34 7.34
C PHE A 419 2.18 1.56 7.09
N VAL A 420 2.98 0.84 7.85
CA VAL A 420 4.44 0.98 7.86
C VAL A 420 5.08 -0.40 7.90
N LEU A 421 6.16 -0.56 7.16
CA LEU A 421 6.90 -1.82 7.06
C LEU A 421 8.20 -1.69 7.84
N ASN A 422 8.50 -2.68 8.68
CA ASN A 422 9.86 -2.85 9.17
C ASN A 422 10.69 -3.54 8.07
N PRO A 423 11.69 -2.86 7.49
CA PRO A 423 12.44 -3.39 6.35
C PRO A 423 13.32 -4.59 6.73
N SER A 424 13.76 -4.71 7.98
CA SER A 424 14.63 -5.80 8.46
C SER A 424 13.84 -7.07 8.76
N THR A 425 12.68 -6.94 9.41
CA THR A 425 11.87 -8.10 9.84
C THR A 425 10.74 -8.44 8.87
N LYS A 426 10.54 -7.63 7.82
CA LYS A 426 9.44 -7.72 6.85
C LYS A 426 8.07 -7.90 7.52
N LYS A 427 7.83 -7.14 8.59
CA LYS A 427 6.53 -7.09 9.29
C LYS A 427 5.84 -5.78 8.97
N LEU A 428 4.62 -5.87 8.46
CA LEU A 428 3.79 -4.74 8.07
C LEU A 428 2.79 -4.44 9.18
N TYR A 429 2.82 -3.21 9.70
CA TYR A 429 1.95 -2.78 10.78
C TYR A 429 0.89 -1.84 10.22
N VAL A 430 -0.38 -2.16 10.49
CA VAL A 430 -1.54 -1.55 9.86
C VAL A 430 -2.49 -1.08 10.95
N ASN A 431 -2.85 0.20 10.94
CA ASN A 431 -3.81 0.76 11.90
C ASN A 431 -5.15 1.08 11.23
N SER A 432 -6.22 0.60 11.87
CA SER A 432 -7.58 1.11 11.70
C SER A 432 -7.87 2.14 12.79
N GLN A 433 -9.13 2.58 12.88
CA GLN A 433 -9.58 3.44 13.99
C GLN A 433 -9.60 2.74 15.35
N THR A 434 -9.61 1.41 15.37
CA THR A 434 -9.92 0.58 16.55
C THR A 434 -8.82 -0.41 16.89
N GLU A 435 -7.96 -0.77 15.94
CA GLU A 435 -6.97 -1.83 16.13
C GLU A 435 -5.67 -1.53 15.37
N LEU A 436 -4.55 -2.00 15.94
CA LEU A 436 -3.24 -2.09 15.30
C LEU A 436 -2.93 -3.56 15.03
N VAL A 437 -2.62 -3.91 13.80
CA VAL A 437 -2.40 -5.29 13.34
C VAL A 437 -1.00 -5.44 12.75
N GLN A 438 -0.32 -6.56 13.02
CA GLN A 438 0.98 -6.91 12.44
C GLN A 438 0.88 -8.09 11.47
N ILE A 439 1.05 -7.83 10.18
CA ILE A 439 1.08 -8.82 9.10
C ILE A 439 2.52 -9.24 8.83
N ASP A 440 2.75 -10.55 8.73
CA ASP A 440 4.01 -11.10 8.24
C ASP A 440 3.98 -11.19 6.71
N VAL A 441 4.67 -10.27 6.03
CA VAL A 441 4.64 -10.24 4.56
C VAL A 441 5.63 -11.20 3.91
N GLU A 442 6.43 -11.90 4.73
CA GLU A 442 7.41 -12.92 4.35
C GLU A 442 6.95 -14.33 4.76
N ASN A 443 5.65 -14.52 5.05
CA ASN A 443 5.08 -15.80 5.43
C ASN A 443 4.96 -16.78 4.23
N CYS A 444 6.07 -17.20 3.64
CA CYS A 444 6.13 -17.97 2.39
C CYS A 444 5.43 -19.35 2.45
N GLY A 445 5.34 -19.95 3.64
CA GLY A 445 4.63 -21.21 3.84
C GLY A 445 3.13 -21.16 3.48
N GLN A 446 2.54 -19.96 3.40
CA GLN A 446 1.14 -19.79 2.99
C GLN A 446 0.89 -20.04 1.49
N TYR A 447 1.94 -20.03 0.66
CA TYR A 447 1.81 -20.28 -0.78
C TYR A 447 1.61 -21.76 -1.10
N GLY A 448 2.13 -22.65 -0.25
CA GLY A 448 2.00 -24.10 -0.42
C GLY A 448 3.26 -24.85 0.02
N ASN A 449 3.15 -26.18 -0.03
CA ASN A 449 4.21 -27.10 0.42
C ASN A 449 4.90 -27.82 -0.75
N ASN A 450 4.79 -27.31 -1.98
CA ASN A 450 5.46 -27.87 -3.15
C ASN A 450 6.14 -26.77 -3.96
N CYS A 451 7.14 -27.17 -4.75
CA CYS A 451 7.96 -26.24 -5.53
C CYS A 451 7.12 -25.40 -6.52
N PRO A 452 6.20 -25.98 -7.31
CA PRO A 452 5.41 -25.19 -8.25
C PRO A 452 4.57 -24.10 -7.57
N ASP A 453 3.88 -24.40 -6.47
CA ASP A 453 3.06 -23.43 -5.74
C ASP A 453 3.90 -22.26 -5.22
N CYS A 454 5.11 -22.54 -4.70
CA CYS A 454 6.04 -21.52 -4.23
C CYS A 454 6.57 -20.65 -5.38
N VAL A 455 6.98 -21.27 -6.48
CA VAL A 455 7.53 -20.56 -7.65
C VAL A 455 6.47 -19.70 -8.33
N LEU A 456 5.24 -20.19 -8.47
CA LEU A 456 4.11 -19.45 -9.06
C LEU A 456 3.67 -18.25 -8.21
N SER A 457 4.04 -18.19 -6.93
CA SER A 457 3.78 -17.00 -6.10
C SER A 457 4.47 -15.75 -6.64
N ARG A 458 5.64 -15.92 -7.30
CA ARG A 458 6.53 -14.83 -7.75
C ARG A 458 6.88 -13.84 -6.63
N ASP A 459 6.78 -14.24 -5.38
CA ASP A 459 7.05 -13.37 -4.25
C ASP A 459 8.56 -13.17 -4.07
N PRO A 460 9.10 -11.95 -4.18
CA PRO A 460 10.54 -11.71 -4.04
C PRO A 460 11.07 -11.99 -2.64
N TYR A 461 10.19 -12.12 -1.63
CA TYR A 461 10.60 -12.49 -0.29
C TYR A 461 10.65 -14.01 -0.08
N CYS A 462 10.31 -14.80 -1.11
CA CYS A 462 10.23 -16.25 -1.01
C CYS A 462 11.25 -16.96 -1.90
N SER A 463 11.71 -18.10 -1.39
CA SER A 463 12.61 -19.03 -2.03
C SER A 463 12.11 -20.46 -1.80
N TRP A 464 12.53 -21.38 -2.67
CA TRP A 464 12.27 -22.80 -2.50
C TRP A 464 13.56 -23.51 -2.10
N GLU A 465 13.66 -23.89 -0.84
CA GLU A 465 14.83 -24.52 -0.22
C GLU A 465 14.38 -25.68 0.67
N ASP A 466 15.16 -26.76 0.73
CA ASP A 466 14.88 -27.94 1.57
C ASP A 466 13.45 -28.51 1.43
N GLN A 467 12.91 -28.47 0.21
CA GLN A 467 11.53 -28.88 -0.11
C GLN A 467 10.45 -28.08 0.63
N GLN A 468 10.73 -26.84 1.00
CA GLN A 468 9.78 -25.93 1.63
C GLN A 468 9.84 -24.54 0.98
N CYS A 469 8.71 -23.84 1.02
CA CYS A 469 8.65 -22.44 0.61
C CYS A 469 9.03 -21.57 1.81
N THR A 470 10.25 -21.03 1.78
CA THR A 470 10.87 -20.32 2.90
C THR A 470 11.18 -18.88 2.51
N SER A 471 11.31 -18.04 3.54
CA SER A 471 11.83 -16.68 3.48
C SER A 471 13.18 -16.64 2.75
N ALA A 472 13.35 -15.76 1.78
CA ALA A 472 14.57 -15.65 0.98
C ALA A 472 15.71 -15.07 1.83
N THR A 473 16.72 -15.88 2.14
CA THR A 473 17.92 -15.43 2.88
C THR A 473 18.94 -14.79 1.95
N SER A 474 19.87 -13.99 2.50
CA SER A 474 20.97 -13.37 1.76
C SER A 474 21.90 -14.43 1.15
N GLY A 475 21.60 -14.85 -0.09
CA GLY A 475 22.33 -15.90 -0.81
C GLY A 475 21.41 -16.83 -1.62
N ALA A 476 20.12 -16.90 -1.28
CA ALA A 476 19.11 -17.64 -2.02
C ALA A 476 18.64 -16.86 -3.26
N SER A 477 18.46 -17.52 -4.41
CA SER A 477 17.85 -16.85 -5.58
C SER A 477 16.32 -16.79 -5.41
N PRO A 478 15.70 -15.59 -5.40
CA PRO A 478 14.25 -15.45 -5.29
C PRO A 478 13.49 -16.20 -6.38
N VAL A 479 12.23 -16.55 -6.11
CA VAL A 479 11.38 -17.26 -7.07
C VAL A 479 10.97 -16.44 -8.30
N VAL A 480 11.17 -15.11 -8.28
CA VAL A 480 10.66 -14.14 -9.29
C VAL A 480 11.00 -14.51 -10.75
N HIS A 481 12.17 -15.11 -11.01
CA HIS A 481 12.61 -15.50 -12.35
C HIS A 481 12.65 -17.01 -12.58
N ARG A 482 12.23 -17.81 -11.58
CA ARG A 482 12.22 -19.26 -11.71
C ARG A 482 10.96 -19.70 -12.45
N ASN A 483 11.12 -20.71 -13.31
CA ASN A 483 9.99 -21.38 -13.95
C ASN A 483 9.67 -22.65 -13.16
N HIS A 484 8.39 -23.01 -13.07
CA HIS A 484 7.95 -24.25 -12.43
C HIS A 484 8.57 -25.49 -13.09
N SER A 485 8.98 -25.40 -14.36
CA SER A 485 9.71 -26.47 -15.06
C SER A 485 11.12 -26.75 -14.50
N MET A 486 11.66 -25.85 -13.68
CA MET A 486 12.92 -26.05 -12.96
C MET A 486 12.74 -26.74 -11.61
N CYS A 487 11.48 -26.99 -11.20
CA CYS A 487 11.20 -27.85 -10.07
C CYS A 487 11.50 -29.29 -10.50
N SER A 488 12.50 -29.93 -9.90
CA SER A 488 12.71 -31.36 -10.07
C SER A 488 11.43 -32.10 -9.69
N GLU A 489 10.94 -32.98 -10.58
CA GLU A 489 9.89 -33.93 -10.23
C GLU A 489 10.45 -34.99 -9.28
N ASP A 490 10.72 -34.61 -8.03
CA ASP A 490 11.07 -35.60 -7.01
C ASP A 490 9.79 -36.17 -6.40
N LEU A 491 9.45 -37.36 -6.91
CA LEU A 491 8.74 -38.47 -6.27
C LEU A 491 8.06 -38.11 -4.95
N ALA A 492 6.72 -38.09 -4.98
CA ALA A 492 5.87 -38.16 -3.79
C ALA A 492 6.44 -39.17 -2.78
N SER A 493 7.09 -38.68 -1.73
CA SER A 493 7.63 -39.49 -0.64
C SER A 493 6.98 -39.09 0.68
N PRO A 494 6.83 -40.04 1.62
CA PRO A 494 5.75 -39.99 2.61
C PRO A 494 6.02 -38.99 3.72
N LEU A 495 5.06 -38.10 3.92
CA LEU A 495 4.76 -37.28 5.11
C LEU A 495 5.62 -37.61 6.36
N ARG A 496 6.59 -36.74 6.69
CA ARG A 496 7.06 -36.64 8.09
C ARG A 496 6.04 -35.84 8.89
N ARG A 497 5.46 -36.50 9.89
CA ARG A 497 4.56 -35.91 10.89
C ARG A 497 5.36 -34.97 11.79
N SER A 498 5.23 -33.67 11.57
CA SER A 498 5.48 -32.66 12.61
C SER A 498 4.14 -32.06 13.03
N ALA A 499 3.93 -32.05 14.34
CA ALA A 499 2.72 -31.65 15.04
C ALA A 499 2.62 -30.12 15.17
N GLY A 500 1.39 -29.59 15.14
CA GLY A 500 1.07 -28.23 15.54
C GLY A 500 0.97 -27.22 14.39
N GLY A 501 -0.24 -27.04 13.87
CA GLY A 501 -0.60 -26.02 12.88
C GLY A 501 -1.76 -26.52 12.02
N THR A 502 -2.92 -25.88 12.12
CA THR A 502 -4.14 -26.22 11.38
C THR A 502 -3.90 -26.20 9.88
N LYS A 503 -3.85 -27.38 9.28
CA LYS A 503 -3.41 -27.64 7.90
C LYS A 503 -4.56 -27.44 6.90
N SER A 504 -4.37 -26.60 5.88
CA SER A 504 -5.01 -26.77 4.57
C SER A 504 -4.27 -27.87 3.80
N HIS A 505 -4.41 -29.12 4.25
CA HIS A 505 -3.92 -30.25 3.48
C HIS A 505 -4.82 -30.38 2.24
N VAL A 506 -4.23 -30.34 1.05
CA VAL A 506 -4.88 -30.94 -0.12
C VAL A 506 -4.91 -32.44 0.18
N ASP A 507 -6.05 -32.88 0.71
CA ASP A 507 -6.31 -34.28 0.95
C ASP A 507 -6.63 -34.92 -0.39
N ASN A 508 -5.60 -35.49 -1.03
CA ASN A 508 -5.76 -36.33 -2.23
C ASN A 508 -6.48 -37.65 -1.91
N SER A 509 -6.95 -37.86 -0.68
CA SER A 509 -7.85 -38.97 -0.38
C SER A 509 -9.18 -38.78 -1.12
N VAL A 510 -9.63 -39.87 -1.72
CA VAL A 510 -10.89 -39.90 -2.45
C VAL A 510 -12.01 -39.91 -1.41
N LYS A 511 -12.77 -38.82 -1.31
CA LYS A 511 -13.90 -38.72 -0.38
C LYS A 511 -15.11 -39.44 -0.97
N SER A 512 -15.48 -40.58 -0.40
CA SER A 512 -16.69 -41.32 -0.79
C SER A 512 -17.92 -40.67 -0.18
N ILE A 513 -18.89 -40.28 -1.00
CA ILE A 513 -20.14 -39.64 -0.57
C ILE A 513 -21.32 -40.42 -1.15
N THR A 514 -22.27 -40.79 -0.28
CA THR A 514 -23.54 -41.40 -0.69
C THR A 514 -24.61 -40.32 -0.74
N VAL A 515 -25.20 -40.12 -1.92
CA VAL A 515 -26.24 -39.13 -2.16
C VAL A 515 -27.56 -39.85 -2.48
N PRO A 516 -28.67 -39.58 -1.77
CA PRO A 516 -29.96 -40.22 -2.04
C PRO A 516 -30.43 -40.02 -3.49
N SER A 517 -31.13 -41.02 -4.05
CA SER A 517 -31.70 -40.93 -5.40
C SER A 517 -32.65 -39.72 -5.52
N GLU A 518 -32.61 -39.04 -6.66
CA GLU A 518 -33.43 -37.86 -6.97
C GLU A 518 -33.22 -36.64 -6.06
N SER A 519 -32.18 -36.67 -5.21
CA SER A 519 -31.80 -35.50 -4.42
C SER A 519 -30.74 -34.65 -5.14
N SER A 520 -30.79 -33.35 -4.91
CA SER A 520 -29.75 -32.43 -5.37
C SER A 520 -28.57 -32.44 -4.39
N TYR A 521 -27.37 -32.28 -4.94
CA TYR A 521 -26.14 -32.21 -4.14
C TYR A 521 -25.13 -31.28 -4.80
N PHE A 522 -24.11 -30.86 -4.04
CA PHE A 522 -23.04 -30.06 -4.62
C PHE A 522 -21.67 -30.49 -4.10
N LEU A 523 -20.69 -30.49 -5.00
CA LEU A 523 -19.29 -30.73 -4.67
C LEU A 523 -18.56 -29.40 -4.58
N ARG A 524 -17.59 -29.33 -3.67
CA ARG A 524 -16.79 -28.13 -3.43
C ARG A 524 -15.38 -28.34 -3.92
N CYS A 525 -14.80 -27.32 -4.51
CA CYS A 525 -13.39 -27.27 -4.86
C CYS A 525 -12.78 -26.00 -4.28
N PRO A 526 -11.71 -26.11 -3.46
CA PRO A 526 -11.06 -24.94 -2.89
C PRO A 526 -10.35 -24.13 -3.99
N VAL A 527 -10.59 -22.82 -4.04
CA VAL A 527 -9.90 -21.91 -4.95
C VAL A 527 -8.78 -21.22 -4.19
N SER A 528 -7.54 -21.44 -4.60
CA SER A 528 -6.36 -20.85 -3.96
C SER A 528 -5.76 -19.73 -4.81
N SER A 529 -5.55 -19.99 -6.10
CA SER A 529 -5.10 -19.00 -7.08
C SER A 529 -6.28 -18.49 -7.93
N HIS A 530 -6.46 -17.18 -7.99
CA HIS A 530 -7.42 -16.51 -8.88
C HIS A 530 -6.89 -16.34 -10.31
N HIS A 531 -5.61 -16.65 -10.54
CA HIS A 531 -5.01 -16.65 -11.88
C HIS A 531 -5.09 -18.04 -12.53
N ALA A 532 -5.49 -19.07 -11.78
CA ALA A 532 -5.67 -20.42 -12.28
C ALA A 532 -7.06 -20.65 -12.90
N GLN A 533 -7.12 -21.52 -13.91
CA GLN A 533 -8.38 -22.03 -14.47
C GLN A 533 -8.78 -23.31 -13.75
N TYR A 534 -10.06 -23.42 -13.34
CA TYR A 534 -10.57 -24.57 -12.60
C TYR A 534 -11.51 -25.40 -13.48
N THR A 535 -11.33 -26.72 -13.45
CA THR A 535 -12.11 -27.66 -14.25
C THR A 535 -12.59 -28.83 -13.38
N TRP A 536 -13.86 -29.17 -13.51
CA TRP A 536 -14.41 -30.41 -12.98
C TRP A 536 -14.33 -31.50 -14.05
N LYS A 537 -13.70 -32.63 -13.71
CA LYS A 537 -13.78 -33.89 -14.44
C LYS A 537 -14.87 -34.74 -13.80
N THR A 538 -15.90 -35.05 -14.56
CA THR A 538 -17.04 -35.87 -14.16
C THR A 538 -17.10 -37.13 -15.02
N PRO A 539 -17.87 -38.16 -14.63
CA PRO A 539 -18.10 -39.32 -15.49
C PRO A 539 -18.70 -38.97 -16.85
N GLY A 540 -19.46 -37.88 -16.92
CA GLY A 540 -20.12 -37.39 -18.14
C GLY A 540 -19.29 -36.41 -18.99
N GLY A 541 -18.08 -36.05 -18.58
CA GLY A 541 -17.22 -35.14 -19.35
C GLY A 541 -16.43 -34.17 -18.47
N SER A 542 -16.14 -32.98 -19.02
CA SER A 542 -15.44 -31.90 -18.31
C SER A 542 -16.24 -30.61 -18.37
N SER A 543 -16.27 -29.86 -17.27
CA SER A 543 -16.89 -28.54 -17.21
C SER A 543 -15.97 -27.52 -16.55
N SER A 544 -15.87 -26.33 -17.15
CA SER A 544 -15.17 -25.20 -16.54
C SER A 544 -15.93 -24.71 -15.31
N CYS A 545 -15.18 -24.26 -14.31
CA CYS A 545 -15.72 -23.76 -13.07
C CYS A 545 -15.27 -22.33 -12.81
N TYR A 546 -16.21 -21.48 -12.42
CA TYR A 546 -15.94 -20.10 -12.03
C TYR A 546 -16.03 -20.00 -10.51
N SER A 547 -15.02 -19.38 -9.90
CA SER A 547 -14.98 -19.18 -8.45
C SER A 547 -16.09 -18.23 -8.01
N ARG A 548 -16.80 -18.59 -6.93
CA ARG A 548 -17.70 -17.71 -6.21
C ARG A 548 -17.36 -17.79 -4.72
N ASP A 549 -17.07 -16.65 -4.10
CA ASP A 549 -16.70 -16.54 -2.68
C ASP A 549 -15.47 -17.37 -2.25
N GLY A 550 -14.60 -17.74 -3.19
CA GLY A 550 -13.41 -18.58 -2.94
C GLY A 550 -13.69 -20.09 -3.02
N GLU A 551 -14.89 -20.50 -3.45
CA GLU A 551 -15.20 -21.88 -3.75
C GLU A 551 -15.64 -22.05 -5.21
N CYS A 552 -15.18 -23.14 -5.82
CA CYS A 552 -15.64 -23.61 -7.11
C CYS A 552 -16.65 -24.76 -6.87
N LEU A 553 -17.92 -24.50 -7.14
CA LEU A 553 -19.02 -25.44 -6.84
C LEU A 553 -19.48 -26.18 -8.10
N LEU A 554 -19.68 -27.49 -7.97
CA LEU A 554 -20.37 -28.30 -8.99
C LEU A 554 -21.72 -28.73 -8.45
N LEU A 555 -22.80 -28.21 -9.03
CA LEU A 555 -24.17 -28.61 -8.71
C LEU A 555 -24.53 -29.90 -9.45
N ILE A 556 -25.17 -30.81 -8.74
CA ILE A 556 -25.79 -32.02 -9.26
C ILE A 556 -27.29 -31.86 -9.00
N ASP A 557 -28.05 -31.57 -10.06
CA ASP A 557 -29.47 -31.22 -9.94
C ASP A 557 -30.33 -32.38 -9.42
N SER A 558 -30.06 -33.59 -9.90
CA SER A 558 -30.68 -34.83 -9.43
C SER A 558 -29.69 -35.99 -9.49
N MET A 559 -29.51 -36.67 -8.35
CA MET A 559 -28.68 -37.86 -8.25
C MET A 559 -29.34 -39.08 -8.90
N THR A 560 -28.79 -39.51 -10.04
CA THR A 560 -29.20 -40.71 -10.77
C THR A 560 -28.03 -41.68 -10.92
N PRO A 561 -28.26 -42.96 -11.31
CA PRO A 561 -27.16 -43.90 -11.58
C PRO A 561 -26.14 -43.40 -12.61
N ARG A 562 -26.52 -42.47 -13.51
CA ARG A 562 -25.61 -41.87 -14.50
C ARG A 562 -24.60 -40.89 -13.90
N GLN A 563 -24.91 -40.33 -12.73
CA GLN A 563 -24.04 -39.41 -11.98
C GLN A 563 -23.15 -40.15 -10.95
N GLN A 564 -23.20 -41.49 -10.91
CA GLN A 564 -22.29 -42.26 -10.08
C GLN A 564 -20.88 -42.26 -10.65
N GLY A 565 -19.90 -42.33 -9.74
CA GLY A 565 -18.50 -42.51 -10.09
C GLY A 565 -17.62 -41.38 -9.58
N ARG A 566 -16.47 -41.22 -10.23
CA ARG A 566 -15.38 -40.40 -9.75
C ARG A 566 -15.44 -38.99 -10.30
N TYR A 567 -15.36 -38.02 -9.40
CA TYR A 567 -15.30 -36.59 -9.71
C TYR A 567 -13.94 -36.05 -9.26
N LYS A 568 -13.29 -35.24 -10.11
CA LYS A 568 -12.04 -34.57 -9.78
C LYS A 568 -12.17 -33.08 -10.07
N CYS A 569 -11.70 -32.24 -9.16
CA CYS A 569 -11.45 -30.84 -9.44
C CYS A 569 -9.95 -30.62 -9.70
N GLU A 570 -9.63 -29.99 -10.83
CA GLU A 570 -8.28 -29.71 -11.28
C GLU A 570 -8.12 -28.20 -11.50
N SER A 571 -6.96 -27.65 -11.12
CA SER A 571 -6.54 -26.29 -11.46
C SER A 571 -5.37 -26.31 -12.44
N GLU A 572 -5.37 -25.38 -13.39
CA GLU A 572 -4.26 -25.15 -14.32
C GLU A 572 -3.81 -23.68 -14.26
N GLU A 573 -2.53 -23.44 -13.96
CA GLU A 573 -1.92 -22.11 -13.92
C GLU A 573 -0.58 -22.16 -14.65
N MET A 574 -0.39 -21.35 -15.69
CA MET A 574 0.86 -21.30 -16.47
C MET A 574 1.35 -22.69 -16.95
N GLY A 575 0.43 -23.62 -17.24
CA GLY A 575 0.74 -24.99 -17.68
C GLY A 575 0.94 -26.00 -16.56
N TYR A 576 1.04 -25.57 -15.29
CA TYR A 576 1.08 -26.46 -14.15
C TYR A 576 -0.33 -26.91 -13.76
N ARG A 577 -0.58 -28.23 -13.74
CA ARG A 577 -1.86 -28.84 -13.37
C ARG A 577 -1.80 -29.50 -12.00
N LYS A 578 -2.83 -29.27 -11.19
CA LYS A 578 -2.95 -29.81 -9.83
C LYS A 578 -4.36 -30.30 -9.56
N VAL A 579 -4.48 -31.51 -9.01
CA VAL A 579 -5.76 -32.03 -8.48
C VAL A 579 -5.96 -31.43 -7.08
N LEU A 580 -7.12 -30.80 -6.86
CA LEU A 580 -7.43 -30.07 -5.62
C LEU A 580 -8.43 -30.79 -4.73
N ALA A 581 -9.34 -31.55 -5.33
CA ALA A 581 -10.32 -32.35 -4.62
C ALA A 581 -10.75 -33.55 -5.45
N GLN A 582 -11.03 -34.67 -4.79
CA GLN A 582 -11.47 -35.90 -5.44
C GLN A 582 -12.60 -36.55 -4.64
N TYR A 583 -13.68 -36.90 -5.34
CA TYR A 583 -14.89 -37.46 -4.76
C TYR A 583 -15.29 -38.74 -5.49
N GLU A 584 -15.88 -39.67 -4.76
CA GLU A 584 -16.51 -40.87 -5.31
C GLU A 584 -17.99 -40.85 -4.92
N LEU A 585 -18.89 -40.63 -5.88
CA LEU A 585 -20.32 -40.53 -5.64
C LEU A 585 -21.02 -41.86 -5.81
N ARG A 586 -21.84 -42.21 -4.81
CA ARG A 586 -22.68 -43.41 -4.82
C ARG A 586 -24.15 -43.01 -4.68
N CYS A 587 -25.00 -43.58 -5.52
CA CYS A 587 -26.45 -43.49 -5.36
C CYS A 587 -26.94 -44.82 -4.78
N PRO A 588 -27.61 -44.84 -3.62
CA PRO A 588 -28.20 -46.06 -3.11
C PRO A 588 -29.28 -46.53 -4.09
N SER A 589 -29.26 -47.81 -4.45
CA SER A 589 -30.27 -48.42 -5.32
C SER A 589 -31.66 -48.11 -4.76
N ALA A 590 -32.59 -47.66 -5.61
CA ALA A 590 -34.00 -47.61 -5.28
C ALA A 590 -34.48 -49.05 -5.01
N GLY A 591 -34.38 -49.49 -3.75
CA GLY A 591 -34.50 -50.91 -3.42
C GLY A 591 -34.06 -51.29 -2.00
N GLN A 592 -34.25 -50.42 -1.01
CA GLN A 592 -34.55 -50.87 0.35
C GLN A 592 -35.78 -50.11 0.80
N THR A 593 -36.94 -50.69 0.50
CA THR A 593 -38.14 -50.51 1.29
C THR A 593 -37.74 -50.57 2.76
N PHE A 594 -38.02 -49.51 3.52
CA PHE A 594 -38.22 -49.67 4.96
C PHE A 594 -39.22 -50.83 5.12
N GLY A 595 -38.80 -51.89 5.81
CA GLY A 595 -39.67 -53.02 6.13
C GLY A 595 -40.95 -52.51 6.81
N PRO A 596 -42.08 -53.22 6.66
CA PRO A 596 -43.40 -52.69 6.98
C PRO A 596 -43.54 -52.52 8.50
N THR A 597 -43.25 -51.35 9.05
CA THR A 597 -43.75 -50.97 10.36
C THR A 597 -45.18 -50.48 10.19
N VAL A 598 -46.08 -51.46 10.18
CA VAL A 598 -47.40 -51.43 10.81
C VAL A 598 -48.09 -50.05 10.82
N TRP A 599 -48.96 -49.84 9.83
CA TRP A 599 -50.07 -48.92 9.94
C TRP A 599 -51.03 -49.43 11.02
N ILE A 600 -50.98 -48.87 12.23
CA ILE A 600 -52.14 -48.87 13.13
C ILE A 600 -52.77 -47.49 13.04
N PHE A 601 -53.85 -47.42 12.26
CA PHE A 601 -54.86 -46.37 12.40
C PHE A 601 -55.49 -46.49 13.79
N ILE A 602 -55.39 -45.45 14.61
CA ILE A 602 -56.41 -45.18 15.62
C ILE A 602 -57.18 -43.97 15.14
N ALA A 603 -58.28 -44.25 14.46
CA ALA A 603 -59.40 -43.32 14.37
C ALA A 603 -60.18 -43.44 15.68
N ALA A 604 -60.20 -42.36 16.45
CA ALA A 604 -61.21 -42.14 17.49
C ALA A 604 -61.53 -40.64 17.51
N VAL A 605 -62.35 -40.22 16.55
CA VAL A 605 -63.15 -39.01 16.64
C VAL A 605 -64.39 -39.39 17.44
N PHE A 606 -64.51 -38.87 18.66
CA PHE A 606 -65.81 -38.63 19.26
C PHE A 606 -65.92 -37.17 19.70
N ASN A 607 -66.98 -36.57 19.15
CA ASN A 607 -67.50 -35.23 19.24
C ASN A 607 -67.57 -34.58 20.63
N SER A 608 -67.80 -33.25 20.54
CA SER A 608 -68.63 -32.39 21.42
C SER A 608 -67.84 -31.61 22.49
N VAL A 609 -68.02 -30.30 22.74
CA VAL A 609 -69.08 -29.35 22.33
C VAL A 609 -68.74 -27.91 22.79
N TRP A 610 -69.33 -26.90 22.14
CA TRP A 610 -69.56 -25.47 22.51
C TRP A 610 -68.40 -24.47 22.31
N PHE A 611 -68.55 -23.29 21.68
CA PHE A 611 -69.72 -22.47 21.30
C PHE A 611 -69.55 -21.89 19.89
#